data_AF-A0A356X443-F1
#
_entry.id   AF-A0A356X443-F1
#
_cell.length_a   1.000
_cell.length_b   1.000
_cell.length_c   1.000
_cell.angle_alpha   90.00
_cell.angle_beta   90.00
_cell.angle_gamma   90.00
#
_symmetry.space_group_name_H-M   'P 1'
#
loop_
_entity.id
_entity.type
_entity.pdbx_description
1 polymer ?
#
loop_
_entity_poly.entity_id
_entity_poly.type
_entity_poly.pdbx_seq_one_letter_code
_entity_poly.pdbx_strand_id
1 'polypeptide(L)'
;MKTFKPKLCALFLGSLILGGILSSCISPDQPKKPGDLISENNYVDLLVDMQHIITWRNVKQESVNADSLKQVIYDRYEITEQQFEASHTYYQQQVERQLVRIEEVLRRLEGESSYIETHIDSVKKLKQASDSLDADEPSD
;
A
#
# COMPACT_ATOMS: atom_id res chain seq x y z
N MET A 1 -20.37 -10.46 -23.12
CA MET A 1 -19.58 -11.40 -23.95
C MET A 1 -19.08 -12.52 -23.05
N LYS A 2 -19.69 -13.71 -23.13
CA LYS A 2 -19.29 -14.91 -22.37
C LYS A 2 -18.58 -15.86 -23.32
N THR A 3 -17.26 -15.95 -23.25
CA THR A 3 -16.51 -17.07 -23.84
C THR A 3 -15.16 -17.22 -23.14
N PHE A 4 -15.04 -18.20 -22.26
CA PHE A 4 -13.77 -18.88 -22.05
C PHE A 4 -14.05 -20.35 -21.74
N LYS A 5 -13.83 -21.21 -22.72
CA LYS A 5 -13.63 -22.64 -22.54
C LYS A 5 -12.17 -22.91 -22.89
N PRO A 6 -11.52 -23.79 -22.14
CA PRO A 6 -11.04 -24.99 -22.80
C PRO A 6 -11.41 -26.23 -22.01
N LYS A 7 -12.14 -27.14 -22.65
CA LYS A 7 -12.12 -28.56 -22.31
C LYS A 7 -11.16 -29.21 -23.30
N LEU A 8 -10.04 -29.75 -22.81
CA LEU A 8 -9.36 -30.83 -23.50
C LEU A 8 -8.47 -31.62 -22.53
N CYS A 9 -9.10 -32.55 -21.78
CA CYS A 9 -8.37 -33.69 -21.24
C CYS A 9 -8.20 -34.69 -22.38
N ALA A 10 -7.01 -34.71 -22.99
CA ALA A 10 -6.64 -35.73 -23.95
C ALA A 10 -6.45 -37.07 -23.22
N LEU A 11 -7.30 -38.05 -23.54
CA LEU A 11 -7.14 -39.45 -23.18
C LEU A 11 -6.10 -40.08 -24.11
N PHE A 12 -4.94 -40.48 -23.58
CA PHE A 12 -4.09 -41.48 -24.23
C PHE A 12 -4.25 -42.80 -23.48
N LEU A 13 -4.87 -43.75 -24.17
CA LEU A 13 -5.00 -45.15 -23.79
C LEU A 13 -3.63 -45.82 -23.80
N GLY A 14 -3.17 -46.34 -22.66
CA GLY A 14 -1.99 -47.18 -22.61
C GLY A 14 -1.54 -47.55 -21.20
N SER A 15 -1.84 -48.79 -20.80
CA SER A 15 -1.12 -49.58 -19.78
C SER A 15 -1.28 -49.20 -18.29
N LEU A 16 -2.20 -49.91 -17.64
CA LEU A 16 -2.08 -50.56 -16.32
C LEU A 16 -0.87 -50.17 -15.44
N ILE A 17 -0.95 -49.07 -14.67
CA ILE A 17 -0.25 -48.89 -13.38
C ILE A 17 -1.14 -48.09 -12.42
N LEU A 18 -1.68 -48.82 -11.43
CA LEU A 18 -1.90 -48.44 -10.04
C LEU A 18 -2.16 -46.95 -9.69
N GLY A 19 -3.46 -46.59 -9.72
CA GLY A 19 -4.20 -45.92 -8.64
C GLY A 19 -3.60 -44.69 -7.93
N GLY A 20 -4.19 -43.52 -8.22
CA GLY A 20 -4.26 -42.42 -7.24
C GLY A 20 -3.68 -41.08 -7.66
N ILE A 21 -3.92 -40.60 -8.89
CA ILE A 21 -3.71 -39.18 -9.18
C ILE A 21 -4.91 -38.43 -8.58
N LEU A 22 -4.75 -37.97 -7.34
CA LEU A 22 -5.68 -37.04 -6.69
C LEU A 22 -5.75 -35.78 -7.54
N SER A 23 -6.86 -35.61 -8.24
CA SER A 23 -7.25 -34.37 -8.89
C SER A 23 -7.43 -33.30 -7.80
N SER A 24 -6.38 -32.54 -7.48
CA SER A 24 -6.54 -31.28 -6.75
C SER A 24 -7.25 -30.29 -7.68
N CYS A 25 -8.58 -30.32 -7.65
CA CYS A 25 -9.38 -29.15 -7.97
C CYS A 25 -9.09 -28.11 -6.88
N ILE A 26 -8.05 -27.30 -7.08
CA ILE A 26 -7.92 -26.04 -6.36
C ILE A 26 -9.07 -25.18 -6.86
N SER A 27 -10.19 -25.26 -6.14
CA SER A 27 -11.19 -24.21 -6.21
C SER A 27 -10.48 -22.97 -5.69
N PRO A 28 -10.48 -21.83 -6.40
CA PRO A 28 -9.96 -20.60 -5.83
C PRO A 28 -10.75 -20.33 -4.56
N ASP A 29 -10.09 -20.52 -3.42
CA ASP A 29 -10.70 -20.34 -2.11
C ASP A 29 -11.19 -18.88 -2.07
N GLN A 30 -12.50 -18.69 -1.91
CA GLN A 30 -13.06 -17.36 -1.80
C GLN A 30 -12.46 -16.74 -0.54
N PRO A 31 -11.98 -15.47 -0.58
CA PRO A 31 -11.34 -14.84 0.56
C PRO A 31 -12.22 -14.94 1.81
N LYS A 32 -11.77 -15.66 2.83
CA LYS A 32 -12.52 -15.71 4.09
C LYS A 32 -12.46 -14.33 4.74
N LYS A 33 -13.61 -13.64 4.76
CA LYS A 33 -13.72 -12.30 5.33
C LYS A 33 -13.49 -12.34 6.86
N PRO A 34 -12.54 -11.56 7.41
CA PRO A 34 -12.39 -11.38 8.85
C PRO A 34 -13.66 -10.79 9.48
N GLY A 35 -13.97 -11.17 10.72
CA GLY A 35 -15.14 -10.66 11.44
C GLY A 35 -14.99 -9.19 11.86
N ASP A 36 -13.75 -8.76 12.03
CA ASP A 36 -13.28 -7.43 12.45
C ASP A 36 -12.57 -6.70 11.30
N LEU A 37 -12.99 -6.93 10.05
CA LEU A 37 -12.38 -6.32 8.87
C LEU A 37 -12.34 -4.78 8.98
N ILE A 38 -11.15 -4.21 8.84
CA ILE A 38 -10.93 -2.76 8.76
C ILE A 38 -11.72 -2.21 7.57
N SER A 39 -12.43 -1.09 7.73
CA SER A 39 -13.19 -0.49 6.63
C SER A 39 -12.26 -0.12 5.45
N GLU A 40 -12.77 -0.18 4.22
CA GLU A 40 -11.95 0.08 3.04
C GLU A 40 -11.34 1.50 3.04
N ASN A 41 -12.07 2.49 3.56
CA ASN A 41 -11.58 3.86 3.74
C ASN A 41 -10.46 3.92 4.77
N ASN A 42 -10.68 3.38 5.98
CA ASN A 42 -9.66 3.38 7.03
C ASN A 42 -8.42 2.57 6.60
N TYR A 43 -8.61 1.52 5.81
CA TYR A 43 -7.51 0.72 5.28
C TYR A 43 -6.66 1.51 4.28
N VAL A 44 -7.27 2.30 3.39
CA VAL A 44 -6.55 3.20 2.50
C VAL A 44 -5.80 4.27 3.28
N ASP A 45 -6.44 4.91 4.27
CA ASP A 45 -5.81 5.90 5.15
C ASP A 45 -4.61 5.30 5.90
N LEU A 46 -4.79 4.09 6.45
CA LEU A 46 -3.75 3.34 7.15
C LEU A 46 -2.56 3.00 6.24
N LEU A 47 -2.78 2.65 4.97
CA LEU A 47 -1.69 2.37 4.03
C LEU A 47 -0.86 3.62 3.71
N VAL A 48 -1.47 4.81 3.68
CA VAL A 48 -0.75 6.08 3.54
C VAL A 48 0.17 6.29 4.76
N ASP A 49 -0.38 6.19 5.98
CA ASP A 49 0.39 6.35 7.23
C ASP A 49 1.53 5.32 7.33
N MET A 50 1.28 4.07 6.94
CA MET A 50 2.30 3.01 6.92
C MET A 50 3.42 3.34 5.92
N GLN A 51 3.10 3.91 4.76
CA GLN A 51 4.11 4.34 3.80
C GLN A 51 4.99 5.47 4.36
N HIS A 52 4.43 6.42 5.12
CA HIS A 52 5.24 7.44 5.79
C HIS A 52 6.20 6.83 6.82
N ILE A 53 5.77 5.83 7.59
CA ILE A 53 6.65 5.10 8.53
C ILE A 53 7.80 4.41 7.79
N ILE A 54 7.49 3.74 6.66
CA ILE A 54 8.51 3.07 5.83
C ILE A 54 9.52 4.10 5.31
N THR A 55 9.04 5.23 4.79
CA THR A 55 9.91 6.31 4.30
C THR A 55 10.79 6.87 5.42
N TRP A 56 10.23 7.11 6.61
CA TRP A 56 11.00 7.55 7.79
C TRP A 56 12.09 6.57 8.17
N ARG A 57 11.76 5.27 8.26
CA ARG A 57 12.71 4.19 8.56
C ARG A 57 13.87 4.17 7.56
N ASN A 58 13.57 4.35 6.28
CA ASN A 58 14.59 4.35 5.22
C ASN A 58 15.55 5.54 5.31
N VAL A 59 15.06 6.71 5.73
CA VAL A 59 15.88 7.93 5.90
C VAL A 59 16.65 7.94 7.22
N LYS A 60 16.12 7.31 8.28
CA LYS A 60 16.69 7.30 9.63
C LYS A 60 16.87 5.86 10.15
N GLN A 61 17.75 5.10 9.50
CA GLN A 61 18.00 3.67 9.81
C GLN A 61 18.41 3.40 11.27
N GLU A 62 19.15 4.33 11.90
CA GLU A 62 19.59 4.24 13.30
C GLU A 62 18.49 4.63 14.31
N SER A 63 17.34 5.16 13.85
CA SER A 63 16.24 5.54 14.75
C SER A 63 15.38 4.31 15.08
N VAL A 64 15.54 3.79 16.30
CA VAL A 64 14.86 2.60 16.84
C VAL A 64 13.36 2.85 17.12
N ASN A 65 12.63 3.54 16.25
CA ASN A 65 11.28 4.04 16.56
C ASN A 65 10.18 3.62 15.57
N ALA A 66 10.51 2.88 14.51
CA ALA A 66 9.52 2.53 13.49
C ALA A 66 8.42 1.58 14.01
N ASP A 67 8.77 0.64 14.88
CA ASP A 67 7.76 -0.27 15.46
C ASP A 67 6.88 0.45 16.49
N SER A 68 7.43 1.38 17.26
CA SER A 68 6.65 2.26 18.15
C SER A 68 5.72 3.18 17.35
N LEU A 69 6.16 3.70 16.20
CA LEU A 69 5.31 4.49 15.30
C LEU A 69 4.17 3.66 14.71
N LYS A 70 4.41 2.38 14.34
CA LYS A 70 3.33 1.48 13.92
C LYS A 70 2.28 1.33 15.00
N GLN A 71 2.69 1.15 16.25
CA GLN A 71 1.74 1.04 17.37
C GLN A 71 0.94 2.31 17.58
N VAL A 72 1.57 3.49 17.51
CA VAL A 72 0.84 4.78 17.57
C VAL A 72 -0.21 4.90 16.46
N ILE A 73 0.09 4.40 15.27
CA ILE A 73 -0.87 4.38 14.17
C ILE A 73 -2.01 3.39 14.47
N TYR A 74 -1.70 2.16 14.89
CA TYR A 74 -2.75 1.19 15.26
C TYR A 74 -3.69 1.71 16.35
N ASP A 75 -3.14 2.35 17.39
CA ASP A 75 -3.92 2.99 18.44
C ASP A 75 -4.85 4.09 17.89
N ARG A 76 -4.36 4.93 16.95
CA ARG A 76 -5.15 6.00 16.32
C ARG A 76 -6.37 5.47 15.55
N TYR A 77 -6.22 4.34 14.86
CA TYR A 77 -7.30 3.71 14.11
C TYR A 77 -8.16 2.77 14.97
N GLU A 78 -7.84 2.60 16.25
CA GLU A 78 -8.48 1.66 17.18
C GLU A 78 -8.45 0.21 16.67
N ILE A 79 -7.31 -0.20 16.10
CA ILE A 79 -7.11 -1.54 15.53
C ILE A 79 -5.94 -2.27 16.19
N THR A 80 -5.91 -3.59 16.06
CA THR A 80 -4.75 -4.40 16.44
C THR A 80 -3.86 -4.71 15.23
N GLU A 81 -2.59 -5.06 15.47
CA GLU A 81 -1.70 -5.54 14.40
C GLU A 81 -2.27 -6.79 13.72
N GLN A 82 -2.85 -7.72 14.49
CA GLN A 82 -3.49 -8.93 13.95
C GLN A 82 -4.70 -8.60 13.07
N GLN A 83 -5.51 -7.61 13.47
CA GLN A 83 -6.64 -7.14 12.69
C GLN A 83 -6.17 -6.50 11.37
N PHE A 84 -5.07 -5.73 11.40
CA PHE A 84 -4.43 -5.21 10.20
C PHE A 84 -3.96 -6.33 9.27
N GLU A 85 -3.21 -7.31 9.77
CA GLU A 85 -2.69 -8.43 8.97
C GLU A 85 -3.82 -9.25 8.33
N ALA A 86 -4.87 -9.54 9.09
CA ALA A 86 -6.04 -10.27 8.59
C ALA A 86 -6.79 -9.48 7.50
N SER A 87 -6.99 -8.18 7.73
CA SER A 87 -7.64 -7.29 6.76
C SER A 87 -6.80 -7.10 5.50
N HIS A 88 -5.49 -6.91 5.66
CA HIS A 88 -4.54 -6.77 4.56
C HIS A 88 -4.53 -8.03 3.68
N THR A 89 -4.45 -9.21 4.30
CA THR A 89 -4.51 -10.49 3.60
C THR A 89 -5.82 -10.64 2.83
N TYR A 90 -6.96 -10.33 3.45
CA TYR A 90 -8.27 -10.38 2.80
C TYR A 90 -8.38 -9.44 1.60
N TYR A 91 -7.83 -8.23 1.71
CA TYR A 91 -7.86 -7.25 0.62
C TYR A 91 -6.91 -7.61 -0.52
N GLN A 92 -5.73 -8.15 -0.24
CA GLN A 92 -4.76 -8.58 -1.26
C GLN A 92 -5.28 -9.72 -2.15
N GLN A 93 -6.16 -10.57 -1.63
CA GLN A 93 -6.78 -11.64 -2.43
C GLN A 93 -7.81 -11.12 -3.44
N GLN A 94 -8.24 -9.85 -3.32
CA GLN A 94 -9.14 -9.18 -4.26
C GLN A 94 -8.33 -8.31 -5.23
N VAL A 95 -7.57 -8.93 -6.13
CA VAL A 95 -6.53 -8.29 -6.94
C VAL A 95 -7.00 -6.98 -7.60
N GLU A 96 -8.11 -7.00 -8.36
CA GLU A 96 -8.59 -5.83 -9.08
C GLU A 96 -9.02 -4.70 -8.14
N ARG A 97 -9.67 -5.04 -7.03
CA ARG A 97 -10.07 -4.05 -6.01
C ARG A 97 -8.86 -3.53 -5.24
N GLN A 98 -7.85 -4.37 -5.02
CA GLN A 98 -6.63 -3.97 -4.33
C GLN A 98 -5.83 -2.99 -5.18
N LEU A 99 -5.78 -3.17 -6.50
CA LEU A 99 -5.16 -2.20 -7.40
C LEU A 99 -5.79 -0.81 -7.24
N VAL A 100 -7.12 -0.71 -7.22
CA VAL A 100 -7.82 0.57 -7.00
C VAL A 100 -7.45 1.21 -5.66
N ARG A 101 -7.30 0.42 -4.59
CA ARG A 101 -6.87 0.94 -3.28
C ARG A 101 -5.44 1.47 -3.32
N ILE A 102 -4.54 0.75 -3.98
CA ILE A 102 -3.14 1.18 -4.13
C ILE A 102 -3.04 2.43 -5.00
N GLU A 103 -3.81 2.52 -6.09
CA GLU A 103 -3.89 3.72 -6.92
C GLU A 103 -4.35 4.95 -6.11
N GLU A 104 -5.34 4.79 -5.22
CA GLU A 104 -5.77 5.87 -4.34
C GLU A 104 -4.69 6.27 -3.32
N VAL A 105 -3.97 5.30 -2.74
CA VAL A 105 -2.83 5.57 -1.85
C VAL A 105 -1.74 6.36 -2.60
N LEU A 106 -1.38 5.94 -3.81
CA LEU A 106 -0.38 6.62 -4.65
C LEU A 106 -0.83 8.04 -4.98
N ARG A 107 -2.06 8.23 -5.43
CA ARG A 107 -2.63 9.54 -5.77
C ARG A 107 -2.54 10.53 -4.59
N ARG A 108 -2.77 10.05 -3.36
CA ARG A 108 -2.68 10.89 -2.15
C ARG A 108 -1.24 11.26 -1.84
N LEU A 109 -0.31 10.30 -1.86
CA LEU A 109 1.10 10.54 -1.62
C LEU A 109 1.72 11.49 -2.66
N GLU A 110 1.34 11.33 -3.93
CA GLU A 110 1.76 12.25 -5.01
C GLU A 110 1.21 13.66 -4.79
N GLY A 111 -0.05 13.77 -4.36
CA GLY A 111 -0.68 15.04 -4.00
C GLY A 111 0.06 15.75 -2.85
N GLU A 112 0.43 15.01 -1.80
CA GLU A 112 1.24 15.51 -0.69
C GLU A 112 2.62 15.98 -1.16
N SER A 113 3.31 15.19 -1.99
CA SER A 113 4.62 15.55 -2.55
C SER A 113 4.56 16.83 -3.36
N SER A 114 3.60 16.93 -4.28
CA SER A 114 3.42 18.10 -5.14
C SER A 114 3.10 19.37 -4.35
N TYR A 115 2.27 19.24 -3.30
CA TYR A 115 1.98 20.35 -2.38
C TYR A 115 3.26 20.84 -1.69
N ILE A 116 4.05 19.92 -1.13
CA ILE A 116 5.30 20.25 -0.42
C ILE A 116 6.30 20.91 -1.37
N GLU A 117 6.51 20.36 -2.57
CA GLU A 117 7.42 20.91 -3.58
C GLU A 117 7.06 22.35 -3.97
N THR A 118 5.77 22.60 -4.21
CA THR A 118 5.27 23.95 -4.54
C THR A 118 5.55 24.95 -3.41
N HIS A 119 5.42 24.53 -2.15
CA HIS A 119 5.71 25.39 -1.00
C HIS A 119 7.20 25.65 -0.85
N ILE A 120 8.05 24.64 -1.06
CA ILE A 120 9.51 24.78 -1.03
C ILE A 120 9.96 25.78 -2.10
N ASP A 121 9.47 25.66 -3.33
CA ASP A 121 9.80 26.58 -4.43
C ASP A 121 9.35 28.02 -4.14
N SER A 122 8.17 28.18 -3.56
CA SER A 122 7.65 29.50 -3.18
C SER A 122 8.52 30.15 -2.09
N VAL A 123 8.88 29.40 -1.05
CA VAL A 123 9.77 29.88 0.02
C VAL A 123 11.16 30.22 -0.52
N LYS A 124 11.70 29.41 -1.43
CA LYS A 124 13.00 29.65 -2.07
C LYS A 124 13.00 30.96 -2.86
N LYS A 125 11.94 31.23 -3.64
CA LYS A 125 11.80 32.50 -4.38
C LYS A 125 11.73 33.71 -3.46
N LEU A 126 10.97 33.61 -2.35
CA LEU A 126 10.90 34.68 -1.36
C LEU A 126 12.26 34.95 -0.72
N LYS A 127 12.99 33.90 -0.36
CA LYS A 127 14.34 34.03 0.18
C LYS A 127 15.30 34.71 -0.81
N GLN A 128 15.29 34.31 -2.08
CA GLN A 128 16.10 34.93 -3.11
C GLN A 128 15.77 36.41 -3.32
N ALA A 129 14.48 36.77 -3.26
CA ALA A 129 14.06 38.16 -3.34
C ALA A 129 14.55 38.99 -2.14
N SER A 130 14.44 38.46 -0.91
CA SER A 130 14.97 39.10 0.31
C SER A 130 16.48 39.30 0.23
N ASP A 131 17.22 38.23 -0.07
CA ASP A 131 18.69 38.28 -0.14
C ASP A 131 19.17 39.28 -1.23
N SER A 132 18.34 39.57 -2.26
CA SER A 132 18.63 40.58 -3.29
C SER A 132 18.34 42.01 -2.84
N LEU A 133 17.45 42.21 -1.87
CA LEU A 133 17.12 43.54 -1.32
C LEU A 133 18.13 43.98 -0.25
N ASP A 134 18.66 43.03 0.53
CA ASP A 134 19.68 43.29 1.56
C ASP A 134 21.06 43.61 0.95
N ALA A 135 21.30 43.25 -0.32
CA ALA A 135 22.55 43.53 -1.02
C ALA A 135 22.70 44.99 -1.50
N ASP A 136 21.64 45.80 -1.41
CA ASP A 136 21.62 47.22 -1.81
C ASP A 136 21.71 48.19 -0.61
N GLU A 137 21.79 47.72 0.65
CA GLU A 137 22.04 48.61 1.80
C GLU A 137 23.54 48.95 1.91
N PRO A 138 23.94 50.23 1.85
CA PRO A 138 25.32 50.64 2.01
C PRO A 138 25.80 50.37 3.43
N SER A 139 26.95 49.70 3.56
CA SER A 139 27.66 49.56 4.83
C SER A 139 28.21 50.92 5.28
N ASP A 140 27.66 51.47 6.36
CA ASP A 140 28.19 52.62 7.10
C ASP A 140 29.58 52.35 7.71
#